data_AF-A0A2W5RRU7-F1
#
_entry.id   AF-A0A2W5RRU7-F1
#
_cell.length_a   1.000
_cell.length_b   1.000
_cell.length_c   1.000
_cell.angle_alpha   90.00
_cell.angle_beta   90.00
_cell.angle_gamma   90.00
#
_symmetry.space_group_name_H-M   'P 1'
#
loop_
_entity.id
_entity.type
_entity.pdbx_description
1 polymer ?
#
loop_
_entity_poly.entity_id
_entity_poly.type
_entity_poly.pdbx_seq_one_letter_code
_entity_poly.pdbx_strand_id
1 'polypeptide(L)'
;MKTADDTPSIWRPPELSARWAPVFLRNLLVWRKLAVPSLIGNIAEPLIWLVAFGYGMGALVGSVQVNGTAVPYILFLASGSICMSAMNAASFEALYSAFSRMHVQKTWDGIMNAPVGLDDVVFAEMLWAAFKS
;
A
#
# COMPACT_ATOMS: atom_id res chain seq x y z
N MET A 1 -27.89 -4.90 30.69
CA MET A 1 -29.11 -5.04 29.88
C MET A 1 -28.82 -4.39 28.54
N LYS A 2 -28.48 -5.17 27.51
CA LYS A 2 -28.12 -4.66 26.17
C LYS A 2 -29.43 -4.53 25.40
N THR A 3 -29.91 -3.32 25.21
CA THR A 3 -31.17 -3.03 24.53
C THR A 3 -31.10 -3.47 23.08
N ALA A 4 -32.13 -4.20 22.64
CA ALA A 4 -32.29 -4.71 21.30
C ALA A 4 -32.79 -3.58 20.38
N ASP A 5 -31.89 -2.72 19.88
CA ASP A 5 -32.08 -1.95 18.64
C ASP A 5 -30.82 -1.14 18.26
N ASP A 6 -29.71 -1.81 17.98
CA ASP A 6 -28.47 -1.14 17.54
C ASP A 6 -28.03 -1.69 16.19
N THR A 7 -28.98 -1.75 15.24
CA THR A 7 -28.66 -2.04 13.84
C THR A 7 -27.96 -0.81 13.29
N PRO A 8 -26.63 -0.83 13.09
CA PRO A 8 -25.94 0.43 13.12
C PRO A 8 -26.00 1.06 11.71
N SER A 9 -26.35 2.34 11.64
CA SER A 9 -26.75 3.05 10.41
C SER A 9 -25.74 2.88 9.26
N ILE A 10 -26.22 2.80 8.01
CA ILE A 10 -25.36 2.69 6.82
C ILE A 10 -24.51 3.95 6.59
N TRP A 11 -24.95 5.10 7.13
CA TRP A 11 -24.30 6.41 6.99
C TRP A 11 -23.47 6.82 8.20
N ARG A 12 -23.22 5.91 9.15
CA ARG A 12 -22.40 6.23 10.32
C ARG A 12 -20.93 6.40 9.91
N PRO A 13 -20.18 7.30 10.57
CA PRO A 13 -18.73 7.33 10.40
C PRO A 13 -18.10 6.03 10.92
N PRO A 14 -16.94 5.61 10.38
CA PRO A 14 -16.28 4.38 10.82
C PRO A 14 -15.84 4.49 12.28
N GLU A 15 -16.10 3.44 13.06
CA GLU A 15 -15.69 3.38 14.46
C GLU A 15 -14.29 2.77 14.57
N LEU A 16 -13.27 3.63 14.54
CA LEU A 16 -11.88 3.20 14.67
C LEU A 16 -11.55 2.92 16.14
N SER A 17 -11.19 1.68 16.45
CA SER A 17 -10.70 1.28 17.77
C SER A 17 -9.23 0.85 17.70
N ALA A 18 -8.50 0.81 18.82
CA ALA A 18 -7.11 0.29 18.85
C ALA A 18 -6.98 -1.20 18.43
N ARG A 19 -8.12 -1.86 18.17
CA ARG A 19 -8.26 -3.24 17.71
C ARG A 19 -7.75 -3.47 16.27
N TRP A 20 -7.47 -2.41 15.51
CA TRP A 20 -6.76 -2.53 14.22
C TRP A 20 -5.29 -2.96 14.40
N ALA A 21 -4.65 -2.62 15.52
CA ALA A 21 -3.21 -2.81 15.70
C ALA A 21 -2.76 -4.29 15.67
N PRO A 22 -3.46 -5.25 16.30
CA PRO A 22 -3.14 -6.67 16.18
C PRO A 22 -3.27 -7.22 14.75
N VAL A 23 -4.25 -6.72 13.99
CA VAL A 23 -4.47 -7.12 12.59
C VAL A 23 -3.32 -6.61 11.71
N PHE A 24 -2.94 -5.35 11.89
CA PHE A 24 -1.77 -4.76 11.22
C PHE A 24 -0.48 -5.52 11.56
N LEU A 25 -0.27 -5.83 12.85
CA LEU A 25 0.91 -6.57 13.31
C LEU A 25 0.97 -7.96 12.68
N ARG A 26 -0.15 -8.67 12.55
CA ARG A 26 -0.21 -9.95 11.84
C ARG A 26 0.33 -9.81 10.42
N ASN A 27 -0.13 -8.81 9.68
CA ASN A 27 0.28 -8.59 8.30
C ASN A 27 1.79 -8.23 8.23
N LEU A 28 2.28 -7.41 9.15
CA LEU A 28 3.70 -7.09 9.29
C LEU A 28 4.58 -8.32 9.53
N LEU A 29 4.18 -9.20 10.45
CA LEU A 29 4.94 -10.40 10.79
C LEU A 29 5.00 -11.40 9.63
N VAL A 30 3.90 -11.54 8.88
CA VAL A 30 3.85 -12.39 7.67
C VAL A 30 4.77 -11.81 6.59
N TRP A 31 4.64 -10.51 6.31
CA TRP A 31 5.46 -9.86 5.30
C TRP A 31 6.94 -9.86 5.63
N ARG A 32 7.32 -9.72 6.90
CA ARG A 32 8.74 -9.76 7.31
C ARG A 32 9.44 -11.04 6.86
N LYS A 33 8.71 -12.16 6.73
CA LYS A 33 9.25 -13.43 6.21
C LYS A 33 9.48 -13.41 4.69
N LEU A 34 8.78 -12.55 3.97
CA LEU A 34 8.79 -12.42 2.50
C LEU A 34 9.40 -11.08 2.03
N ALA A 35 9.88 -10.25 2.94
CA ALA A 35 10.28 -8.87 2.68
C ALA A 35 11.42 -8.79 1.67
N VAL A 36 12.44 -9.64 1.82
CA VAL A 36 13.64 -9.64 0.98
C VAL A 36 13.30 -9.87 -0.51
N PRO A 37 12.62 -10.96 -0.91
CA PRO A 37 12.26 -11.15 -2.31
C PRO A 37 11.24 -10.10 -2.81
N SER A 38 10.33 -9.64 -1.96
CA SER A 38 9.34 -8.60 -2.32
C SER A 38 10.00 -7.27 -2.67
N LEU A 39 10.99 -6.82 -1.89
CA LEU A 39 11.69 -5.55 -2.10
C LEU A 39 12.54 -5.56 -3.36
N ILE A 40 13.26 -6.65 -3.62
CA ILE A 40 14.12 -6.77 -4.80
C ILE A 40 13.28 -6.71 -6.09
N GLY A 41 12.12 -7.40 -6.11
CA GLY A 41 11.22 -7.37 -7.26
C GLY A 41 10.67 -5.99 -7.60
N ASN A 42 10.29 -5.20 -6.59
CA ASN A 42 9.72 -3.86 -6.81
C ASN A 42 10.75 -2.80 -7.22
N ILE A 43 12.04 -2.99 -6.87
CA ILE A 43 13.11 -2.02 -7.19
C ILE A 43 13.75 -2.30 -8.56
N ALA A 44 13.80 -3.56 -8.98
CA ALA A 44 14.45 -3.95 -10.23
C ALA A 44 13.82 -3.27 -11.46
N GLU A 45 12.49 -3.21 -11.52
CA GLU A 45 11.76 -2.62 -12.64
C GLU A 45 12.03 -1.10 -12.80
N PRO A 46 11.86 -0.25 -11.76
CA PRO A 46 12.24 1.17 -11.82
C PRO A 46 13.69 1.42 -12.24
N LEU A 47 14.63 0.57 -11.79
CA LEU A 47 16.04 0.69 -12.16
C LEU A 47 16.27 0.39 -13.65
N ILE A 48 15.58 -0.59 -14.21
CA ILE A 48 15.66 -0.88 -15.66
C ILE A 48 15.18 0.34 -16.46
N TRP A 49 14.07 0.97 -16.05
CA TRP A 49 13.56 2.18 -16.69
C TRP A 49 14.52 3.36 -16.57
N LEU A 50 15.13 3.54 -15.40
CA LEU A 50 16.17 4.55 -15.16
C LEU A 50 17.39 4.35 -16.05
N VAL A 51 17.85 3.12 -16.25
CA VAL A 51 18.99 2.83 -17.13
C VAL A 51 18.61 3.07 -18.59
N ALA A 52 17.46 2.54 -19.04
CA ALA A 52 17.02 2.62 -20.43
C ALA A 52 16.76 4.07 -20.87
N PHE A 53 16.02 4.84 -20.07
CA PHE A 53 15.63 6.20 -20.42
C PHE A 53 16.62 7.25 -19.90
N GLY A 54 17.25 7.00 -18.75
CA GLY A 54 18.21 7.93 -18.17
C GLY A 54 19.50 8.04 -18.99
N TYR A 55 20.03 6.93 -19.50
CA TYR A 55 21.23 6.97 -20.34
C TYR A 55 20.95 7.56 -21.73
N GLY A 56 19.86 7.14 -22.37
CA GLY A 56 19.51 7.61 -23.72
C GLY A 56 19.01 9.06 -23.76
N MET A 57 17.94 9.36 -23.01
CA MET A 57 17.31 10.68 -23.06
C MET A 57 17.99 11.70 -22.15
N GLY A 58 18.73 11.27 -21.12
CA GLY A 58 19.49 12.17 -20.26
C GLY A 58 20.52 13.01 -21.01
N ALA A 59 21.17 12.42 -22.04
CA ALA A 59 22.12 13.13 -22.89
C ALA A 59 21.46 14.15 -23.86
N LEU A 60 20.19 13.92 -24.22
CA LEU A 60 19.43 14.77 -25.14
C LEU A 60 18.70 15.91 -24.42
N VAL A 61 18.17 15.66 -23.22
CA VAL A 61 17.37 16.61 -22.45
C VAL A 61 18.24 17.44 -21.50
N GLY A 62 19.22 16.81 -20.83
CA GLY A 62 20.10 17.46 -19.85
C GLY A 62 19.39 17.89 -18.56
N SER A 63 18.60 18.95 -18.62
CA SER A 63 17.90 19.54 -17.46
C SER A 63 16.45 19.90 -17.78
N VAL A 64 15.58 19.77 -16.78
CA VAL A 64 14.15 20.09 -16.85
C VAL A 64 13.86 21.23 -15.88
N GLN A 65 13.03 22.19 -16.29
CA GLN A 65 12.59 23.28 -15.42
C GLN A 65 11.41 22.83 -14.56
N VAL A 66 11.56 22.87 -13.24
CA VAL A 66 10.50 22.56 -12.26
C VAL A 66 10.37 23.73 -11.31
N ASN A 67 9.20 24.39 -11.27
CA ASN A 67 8.95 25.57 -10.44
C ASN A 67 10.03 26.67 -10.60
N GLY A 68 10.54 26.87 -11.83
CA GLY A 68 11.59 27.84 -12.14
C GLY A 68 13.01 27.41 -11.77
N THR A 69 13.22 26.20 -11.26
CA THR A 69 14.54 25.65 -10.93
C THR A 69 14.93 24.56 -11.92
N ALA A 70 16.17 24.62 -12.42
CA ALA A 70 16.70 23.58 -13.31
C ALA A 70 17.07 22.33 -12.52
N VAL A 71 16.41 21.21 -12.82
CA VAL A 71 16.63 19.90 -12.20
C VAL A 71 17.20 18.94 -13.24
N PRO A 72 18.23 18.14 -12.92
CA PRO A 72 18.73 17.11 -13.84
C PRO A 72 17.61 16.15 -14.28
N TYR A 73 17.52 15.86 -15.57
CA TYR A 73 16.46 14.98 -16.11
C TYR A 73 16.40 13.62 -15.39
N ILE A 74 17.56 13.06 -15.07
CA ILE A 74 17.67 11.79 -14.36
C ILE A 74 17.03 11.85 -12.96
N LEU A 75 17.15 12.98 -12.25
CA LEU A 75 16.58 13.14 -10.92
C LEU A 75 15.05 13.30 -10.97
N PHE A 76 14.58 14.02 -11.98
CA PHE A 76 13.14 14.13 -12.29
C PHE A 76 12.55 12.76 -12.64
N LEU A 77 13.22 12.00 -13.52
CA LEU A 77 12.80 10.66 -13.90
C LEU A 77 12.80 9.70 -12.70
N ALA A 78 13.89 9.67 -11.93
CA ALA A 78 14.03 8.78 -10.77
C ALA A 78 12.92 9.00 -9.74
N SER A 79 12.65 10.26 -9.39
CA SER A 79 11.61 10.59 -8.42
C SER A 79 10.20 10.21 -8.90
N GLY A 80 9.91 10.47 -10.18
CA GLY A 80 8.64 10.05 -10.80
C GLY A 80 8.47 8.53 -10.84
N SER A 81 9.51 7.79 -11.22
CA SER A 81 9.49 6.32 -11.27
C SER A 81 9.28 5.70 -9.90
N ILE A 82 9.91 6.23 -8.84
CA ILE A 82 9.72 5.75 -7.47
C ILE A 82 8.27 5.99 -7.03
N CYS A 83 7.73 7.19 -7.26
CA CYS A 83 6.35 7.52 -6.91
C CYS A 83 5.35 6.57 -7.61
N MET A 84 5.51 6.38 -8.93
CA MET A 84 4.67 5.48 -9.72
C MET A 84 4.74 4.03 -9.21
N SER A 85 5.95 3.54 -8.91
CA SER A 85 6.15 2.19 -8.40
C SER A 85 5.44 1.98 -7.05
N ALA A 86 5.61 2.91 -6.10
CA ALA A 86 4.95 2.86 -4.80
C ALA A 86 3.41 2.90 -4.91
N MET A 87 2.87 3.79 -5.77
CA MET A 87 1.42 3.86 -6.01
C MET A 87 0.88 2.56 -6.62
N ASN A 88 1.63 1.95 -7.54
CA ASN A 88 1.24 0.71 -8.19
C ASN A 88 1.25 -0.45 -7.18
N ALA A 89 2.32 -0.58 -6.39
CA ALA A 89 2.44 -1.59 -5.33
C ALA A 89 1.30 -1.47 -4.30
N ALA A 90 0.97 -0.24 -3.87
CA ALA A 90 -0.13 0.02 -2.94
C ALA A 90 -1.49 -0.38 -3.53
N SER A 91 -1.71 -0.08 -4.80
CA SER A 91 -2.92 -0.46 -5.52
C SER A 91 -3.05 -1.98 -5.63
N PHE A 92 -1.97 -2.68 -5.96
CA PHE A 92 -1.98 -4.14 -6.03
C PHE A 92 -2.24 -4.79 -4.67
N GLU A 93 -1.66 -4.26 -3.59
CA GLU A 93 -1.88 -4.76 -2.24
C GLU A 93 -3.33 -4.53 -1.80
N ALA A 94 -3.87 -3.32 -2.02
CA ALA A 94 -5.23 -2.96 -1.63
C ALA A 94 -6.31 -3.71 -2.43
N LEU A 95 -6.10 -3.93 -3.74
CA LEU A 95 -7.12 -4.58 -4.58
C LEU A 95 -6.99 -6.09 -4.58
N TYR A 96 -5.80 -6.65 -4.75
CA TYR A 96 -5.66 -8.10 -4.98
C TYR A 96 -5.33 -8.85 -3.69
N SER A 97 -4.37 -8.34 -2.91
CA SER A 97 -3.89 -9.00 -1.69
C SER A 97 -4.96 -8.97 -0.60
N ALA A 98 -5.58 -7.81 -0.37
CA ALA A 98 -6.67 -7.65 0.60
C ALA A 98 -7.94 -8.41 0.16
N PHE A 99 -8.33 -8.33 -1.12
CA PHE A 99 -9.49 -9.08 -1.64
C PHE A 99 -9.29 -10.59 -1.52
N SER A 100 -8.10 -11.11 -1.81
CA SER A 100 -7.79 -12.53 -1.64
C SER A 100 -7.96 -12.97 -0.17
N ARG A 101 -7.51 -12.13 0.79
CA ARG A 101 -7.73 -12.37 2.23
C ARG A 101 -9.20 -12.34 2.63
N MET A 102 -9.99 -11.46 2.02
CA MET A 102 -11.42 -11.31 2.26
C MET A 102 -12.21 -12.50 1.68
N HIS A 103 -12.11 -12.72 0.38
CA HIS A 103 -13.04 -13.58 -0.35
C HIS A 103 -12.56 -15.03 -0.48
N VAL A 104 -11.29 -15.24 -0.81
CA VAL A 104 -10.74 -16.58 -1.08
C VAL A 104 -10.32 -17.25 0.21
N GLN A 105 -9.47 -16.58 0.99
CA GLN A 105 -8.92 -17.14 2.22
C GLN A 105 -9.87 -17.01 3.42
N LYS A 106 -10.93 -16.19 3.31
CA LYS A 106 -11.87 -15.88 4.39
C LYS A 106 -11.19 -15.54 5.72
N THR A 107 -10.02 -14.90 5.62
CA THR A 107 -9.22 -14.53 6.80
C THR A 107 -9.93 -13.44 7.60
N TRP A 108 -10.67 -12.57 6.92
CA TRP A 108 -11.47 -11.52 7.56
C TRP A 108 -12.56 -12.13 8.43
N ASP A 109 -13.31 -13.11 7.90
CA ASP A 109 -14.32 -13.87 8.65
C ASP A 109 -13.70 -14.55 9.88
N GLY A 110 -12.50 -15.12 9.72
CA GLY A 110 -11.73 -15.69 10.82
C GLY A 110 -11.40 -14.69 11.93
N ILE A 111 -10.91 -13.51 11.56
CA ILE A 111 -10.54 -12.43 12.49
C ILE A 111 -11.76 -11.87 13.23
N MET A 112 -12.91 -11.75 12.55
CA MET A 112 -14.15 -11.23 13.13
C MET A 112 -14.78 -12.15 14.21
N ASN A 113 -14.25 -13.36 14.42
CA ASN A 113 -14.59 -14.18 15.58
C ASN A 113 -13.94 -13.68 16.89
N ALA A 114 -12.88 -12.87 16.79
CA ALA A 114 -12.33 -12.13 17.91
C ALA A 114 -13.15 -10.84 18.13
N PRO A 115 -12.99 -10.12 19.27
CA PRO A 115 -13.72 -8.87 19.51
C PRO A 115 -13.17 -7.70 18.66
N VAL A 116 -13.09 -7.86 17.34
CA VAL A 116 -12.60 -6.89 16.34
C VAL A 116 -13.70 -6.65 15.31
N GLY A 117 -13.97 -5.38 14.97
CA GLY A 117 -15.00 -5.01 13.99
C GLY A 117 -14.48 -5.01 12.55
N LEU A 118 -15.40 -4.92 11.58
CA LEU A 118 -15.04 -4.79 10.16
C LEU A 118 -14.26 -3.49 9.89
N ASP A 119 -14.68 -2.38 10.50
CA ASP A 119 -14.02 -1.07 10.36
C ASP A 119 -12.54 -1.13 10.78
N ASP A 120 -12.24 -1.85 11.87
CA ASP A 120 -10.88 -2.07 12.36
C ASP A 120 -10.03 -2.89 11.36
N VAL A 121 -10.62 -3.91 10.72
CA VAL A 121 -9.93 -4.77 9.74
C VAL A 121 -9.66 -3.99 8.46
N VAL A 122 -10.65 -3.27 7.93
CA VAL A 122 -10.50 -2.45 6.73
C VAL A 122 -9.45 -1.37 6.95
N PHE A 123 -9.48 -0.68 8.09
CA PHE A 123 -8.48 0.32 8.42
C PHE A 123 -7.08 -0.29 8.54
N ALA A 124 -6.93 -1.45 9.18
CA ALA A 124 -5.65 -2.15 9.28
C ALA A 124 -5.09 -2.54 7.90
N GLU A 125 -5.94 -3.02 6.97
CA GLU A 125 -5.54 -3.38 5.61
C GLU A 125 -5.17 -2.14 4.77
N MET A 126 -5.90 -1.02 4.93
CA MET A 126 -5.55 0.26 4.29
C MET A 126 -4.18 0.77 4.79
N LEU A 127 -3.97 0.75 6.12
CA LEU A 127 -2.71 1.16 6.72
C LEU A 127 -1.56 0.23 6.30
N TRP A 128 -1.85 -1.07 6.15
CA TRP A 128 -0.90 -2.05 5.67
C TRP A 128 -0.49 -1.81 4.21
N ALA A 129 -1.44 -1.54 3.33
CA ALA A 129 -1.17 -1.20 1.93
C ALA A 129 -0.30 0.06 1.81
N ALA A 130 -0.58 1.09 2.62
CA ALA A 130 0.24 2.30 2.66
C ALA A 130 1.65 2.07 3.23
N PHE A 131 1.79 1.25 4.27
CA PHE A 131 3.06 1.02 4.96
C PHE A 131 4.04 0.11 4.17
N LYS A 132 3.51 -0.89 3.47
CA LYS A 132 4.32 -1.89 2.75
C LYS A 132 4.94 -1.37 1.45
N SER A 133 4.30 -0.38 0.82
CA SER A 133 4.53 0.01 -0.57
C SER A 133 5.72 0.94 -0.77
#